data_AF-G7ELT0-F1
#
_entry.id   AF-G7ELT0-F1
#
_cell.length_a   1.000
_cell.length_b   1.000
_cell.length_c   1.000
_cell.angle_alpha   90.00
_cell.angle_beta   90.00
_cell.angle_gamma   90.00
#
_symmetry.space_group_name_H-M   'P 1'
#
loop_
_entity.id
_entity.type
_entity.pdbx_description
1 polymer ?
#
loop_
_entity_poly.entity_id
_entity_poly.type
_entity_poly.pdbx_seq_one_letter_code
_entity_poly.pdbx_strand_id
1 'polypeptide(L)'
;MTIKVIIHIGPPKTGTSAIQFSLQRDSKRLAENGIYYPKHTTDINGISSGNLNSIYENTSSGRVVRSAKVVALLAECKKRGLHTLLLSSEFFLKKSVK
;
A
#
# COMPACT_ATOMS: atom_id res chain seq x y z
N MET A 1 13.73 -2.73 16.56
CA MET A 1 12.60 -1.82 16.23
C MET A 1 11.46 -2.60 15.60
N THR A 2 10.27 -2.53 16.20
CA THR A 2 9.04 -3.15 15.69
C THR A 2 8.31 -2.16 14.79
N ILE A 3 7.85 -2.59 13.60
CA ILE A 3 7.09 -1.74 12.67
C ILE A 3 5.61 -1.94 12.91
N LYS A 4 4.89 -0.85 13.19
CA LYS A 4 3.42 -0.86 13.19
C LYS A 4 2.93 -0.91 11.74
N VAL A 5 2.10 -1.88 11.39
CA VAL A 5 1.50 -1.96 10.05
C VAL A 5 0.03 -1.56 10.15
N ILE A 6 -0.38 -0.60 9.31
CA ILE A 6 -1.77 -0.15 9.17
C ILE A 6 -2.22 -0.47 7.75
N ILE A 7 -3.34 -1.18 7.62
CA ILE A 7 -3.95 -1.50 6.33
C ILE A 7 -5.30 -0.79 6.26
N HIS A 8 -5.42 0.19 5.38
CA HIS A 8 -6.69 0.83 5.04
C HIS A 8 -7.34 0.07 3.89
N ILE A 9 -8.56 -0.42 4.12
CA ILE A 9 -9.36 -1.17 3.16
C ILE A 9 -10.77 -0.56 3.15
N GLY A 10 -11.23 -0.15 1.97
CA GLY A 10 -12.58 0.39 1.76
C GLY A 10 -13.23 -0.23 0.52
N PRO A 11 -14.54 -0.57 0.56
CA PRO A 11 -15.26 -1.04 -0.62
C PRO A 11 -15.21 -0.05 -1.80
N PRO A 12 -15.49 -0.51 -3.03
CA PRO A 12 -15.64 0.39 -4.17
C PRO A 12 -16.64 1.50 -3.86
N LYS A 13 -16.34 2.73 -4.32
CA LYS A 13 -17.20 3.92 -4.17
C LYS A 13 -17.36 4.44 -2.73
N THR A 14 -16.50 4.06 -1.79
CA THR A 14 -16.47 4.65 -0.42
C THR A 14 -15.36 5.70 -0.24
N GLY A 15 -14.89 6.33 -1.32
CA GLY A 15 -13.87 7.38 -1.24
C GLY A 15 -12.42 6.89 -1.09
N THR A 16 -12.14 5.59 -1.26
CA THR A 16 -10.78 5.02 -1.15
C THR A 16 -9.76 5.76 -2.03
N SER A 17 -10.13 6.12 -3.26
CA SER A 17 -9.24 6.86 -4.17
C SER A 17 -8.90 8.27 -3.67
N ALA A 18 -9.84 8.97 -3.03
CA ALA A 18 -9.59 10.29 -2.45
C ALA A 18 -8.62 10.21 -1.27
N ILE A 19 -8.75 9.16 -0.45
CA ILE A 19 -7.82 8.87 0.65
C ILE A 19 -6.42 8.57 0.08
N GLN A 20 -6.31 7.65 -0.89
CA GLN A 20 -5.04 7.27 -1.52
C GLN A 20 -4.34 8.48 -2.18
N PHE A 21 -5.10 9.32 -2.88
CA PHE A 21 -4.58 10.56 -3.45
C PHE A 21 -4.01 11.49 -2.37
N SER A 22 -4.75 11.70 -1.29
CA SER A 22 -4.33 12.54 -0.17
C SER A 22 -3.06 11.99 0.51
N LEU A 23 -2.99 10.67 0.72
CA LEU A 23 -1.83 9.99 1.30
C LEU A 23 -0.58 10.10 0.41
N GLN A 24 -0.75 9.98 -0.91
CA GLN A 24 0.37 10.12 -1.86
C GLN A 24 0.89 11.55 -1.92
N ARG A 25 -0.02 12.53 -2.01
CA ARG A 25 0.29 13.96 -2.03
C ARG A 25 1.01 14.40 -0.75
N ASP A 26 0.53 13.94 0.40
CA ASP A 26 1.04 14.37 1.70
C ASP A 26 2.14 13.41 2.25
N SER A 27 2.74 12.58 1.40
CA SER A 27 3.74 11.57 1.78
C SER A 27 4.95 12.13 2.52
N LYS A 28 5.36 13.38 2.24
CA LYS A 28 6.40 14.08 3.00
C LYS A 28 5.97 14.33 4.45
N ARG A 29 4.77 14.90 4.64
CA ARG A 29 4.21 15.16 5.98
C ARG A 29 3.99 13.87 6.77
N LEU A 30 3.60 12.78 6.09
CA LEU A 30 3.51 11.46 6.70
C LEU A 30 4.88 10.98 7.20
N ALA A 31 5.93 11.11 6.39
CA ALA A 31 7.28 10.70 6.76
C ALA A 31 7.84 11.53 7.93
N GLU A 32 7.58 12.85 7.97
CA GLU A 32 7.91 13.73 9.11
C GLU A 32 7.25 13.26 10.42
N ASN A 33 6.14 12.54 10.34
CA ASN A 33 5.42 11.93 11.47
C ASN A 33 5.70 10.41 11.62
N GLY A 34 6.77 9.91 11.02
CA GLY A 34 7.20 8.51 11.17
C GLY A 34 6.37 7.48 10.38
N ILE A 35 5.57 7.93 9.41
CA ILE A 35 4.69 7.08 8.59
C ILE A 35 5.25 6.93 7.17
N TYR A 36 5.56 5.70 6.80
CA TYR A 36 5.89 5.30 5.44
C TYR A 36 4.62 4.92 4.67
N TYR A 37 4.30 5.71 3.64
CA TYR A 37 3.30 5.38 2.63
C TYR A 37 4.01 5.12 1.29
N PRO A 38 4.09 3.86 0.81
CA PRO A 38 4.78 3.54 -0.43
C PRO A 38 4.10 4.20 -1.63
N LYS A 39 4.89 4.78 -2.53
CA LYS A 39 4.38 5.32 -3.79
C LYS A 39 3.73 4.21 -4.63
N HIS A 40 2.66 4.56 -5.32
CA HIS A 40 2.01 3.72 -6.34
C HIS A 40 1.64 4.59 -7.55
N THR A 41 1.33 3.93 -8.65
CA THR A 41 0.99 4.58 -9.93
C THR A 41 -0.50 4.44 -10.22
N THR A 42 -1.00 5.35 -11.05
CA THR A 42 -2.28 5.21 -11.75
C THR A 42 -2.07 4.55 -13.11
N ASP A 43 -3.09 3.89 -13.62
CA ASP A 43 -3.10 3.43 -15.01
C ASP A 43 -3.34 4.59 -16.00
N ILE A 44 -3.47 4.26 -17.29
CA ILE A 44 -3.72 5.22 -18.38
C ILE A 44 -5.04 6.00 -18.21
N ASN A 45 -5.99 5.46 -17.46
CA ASN A 45 -7.28 6.10 -17.17
C ASN A 45 -7.24 6.92 -15.86
N GLY A 46 -6.06 7.07 -15.24
CA GLY A 46 -5.91 7.73 -13.95
C GLY A 46 -6.41 6.90 -12.77
N ILE A 47 -6.69 5.61 -12.95
CA ILE A 47 -7.20 4.73 -11.89
C ILE A 47 -6.01 4.14 -11.13
N SER A 48 -5.96 4.41 -9.82
CA SER A 48 -4.96 3.82 -8.92
C SER A 48 -5.46 2.50 -8.34
N SER A 49 -4.59 1.49 -8.31
CA SER A 49 -4.81 0.26 -7.53
C SER A 49 -4.38 0.40 -6.06
N GLY A 50 -3.95 1.60 -5.66
CA GLY A 50 -3.30 1.84 -4.38
C GLY A 50 -2.04 1.00 -4.22
N ASN A 51 -1.79 0.54 -2.99
CA ASN A 51 -0.64 -0.30 -2.66
C ASN A 51 -0.82 -1.79 -2.97
N LEU A 52 -1.75 -2.15 -3.87
CA LEU A 52 -1.99 -3.55 -4.21
C LEU A 52 -0.69 -4.24 -4.67
N ASN A 53 -0.02 -3.65 -5.66
CA ASN A 53 1.20 -4.21 -6.25
C ASN A 53 2.43 -4.13 -5.33
N SER A 54 2.32 -3.39 -4.22
CA SER A 54 3.35 -3.31 -3.19
C SER A 54 3.49 -4.61 -2.40
N ILE A 55 2.45 -5.45 -2.36
CA ILE A 55 2.48 -6.75 -1.65
C ILE A 55 2.02 -7.93 -2.51
N TYR A 56 1.25 -7.68 -3.56
CA TYR A 56 0.78 -8.71 -4.49
C TYR A 56 1.61 -8.82 -5.76
N GLU A 57 1.57 -10.00 -6.36
CA GLU A 57 1.91 -10.24 -7.77
C GLU A 57 0.75 -10.92 -8.49
N ASN A 58 0.58 -10.58 -9.75
CA ASN A 58 -0.32 -11.28 -10.65
C ASN A 58 0.34 -12.58 -11.11
N THR A 59 -0.41 -13.68 -11.08
CA THR A 59 -0.06 -15.00 -11.62
C THR A 59 -1.12 -15.41 -12.64
N SER A 60 -0.88 -16.50 -13.36
CA SER A 60 -1.87 -17.11 -14.25
C SER A 60 -3.16 -17.52 -13.52
N SER A 61 -3.07 -17.81 -12.22
CA SER A 61 -4.18 -18.24 -11.37
C SER A 61 -4.83 -17.13 -10.54
N GLY A 62 -4.34 -15.88 -10.62
CA GLY A 62 -4.90 -14.75 -9.88
C GLY A 62 -3.83 -13.87 -9.25
N ARG A 63 -3.99 -13.55 -7.97
CA ARG A 63 -3.08 -12.67 -7.22
C ARG A 63 -2.62 -13.36 -5.96
N VAL A 64 -1.31 -13.34 -5.71
CA VAL A 64 -0.68 -13.94 -4.54
C VAL A 64 0.14 -12.91 -3.79
N VAL A 65 0.12 -12.97 -2.46
CA VAL A 65 0.99 -12.15 -1.62
C VAL A 65 2.42 -12.66 -1.77
N ARG A 66 3.39 -11.76 -1.94
CA ARG A 66 4.81 -12.10 -1.97
C ARG A 66 5.50 -11.67 -0.70
N SER A 67 5.91 -12.65 0.11
CA SER A 67 6.65 -12.40 1.35
C SER A 67 7.89 -11.54 1.13
N ALA A 68 8.60 -11.73 0.02
CA ALA A 68 9.76 -10.91 -0.34
C ALA A 68 9.42 -9.42 -0.48
N LYS A 69 8.27 -9.08 -1.10
CA LYS A 69 7.80 -7.69 -1.22
C LYS A 69 7.44 -7.10 0.15
N VAL A 70 6.76 -7.88 0.99
CA VAL A 70 6.43 -7.47 2.37
C VAL A 70 7.70 -7.19 3.17
N VAL A 71 8.68 -8.09 3.12
CA VAL A 71 9.97 -7.92 3.81
C VAL A 71 10.70 -6.68 3.29
N ALA A 72 10.70 -6.44 1.97
CA ALA A 72 11.31 -5.25 1.38
C ALA A 72 10.65 -3.96 1.87
N LEU A 73 9.31 -3.91 1.96
CA LEU A 73 8.59 -2.75 2.51
C LEU A 73 8.93 -2.49 3.97
N LEU A 74 9.01 -3.54 4.79
CA LEU A 74 9.39 -3.43 6.20
C LEU A 74 10.84 -2.97 6.35
N ALA A 75 11.75 -3.49 5.52
CA ALA A 75 13.15 -3.08 5.50
C ALA A 75 13.30 -1.62 5.08
N GLU A 76 12.56 -1.17 4.06
CA GLU A 76 12.57 0.21 3.61
C GLU A 76 12.02 1.17 4.67
N CYS A 77 10.95 0.78 5.37
CA CYS A 77 10.41 1.53 6.50
C CYS A 77 11.48 1.74 7.59
N LYS A 78 12.16 0.65 7.98
CA LYS A 78 13.26 0.67 8.96
C LYS A 78 14.43 1.52 8.48
N LYS A 79 14.85 1.36 7.22
CA LYS A 79 15.97 2.11 6.62
C LYS A 79 15.72 3.62 6.65
N ARG A 80 14.47 4.04 6.49
CA ARG A 80 14.05 5.45 6.56
C ARG A 80 13.90 5.98 8.00
N GLY A 81 14.09 5.15 9.02
CA GLY A 81 13.86 5.53 10.41
C GLY A 81 12.37 5.72 10.75
N LEU A 82 11.46 5.19 9.93
CA LEU A 82 10.01 5.34 10.10
C LEU A 82 9.45 4.15 10.90
N HIS A 83 8.49 4.40 11.79
CA HIS A 83 7.96 3.37 12.70
C HIS A 83 6.62 2.79 12.24
N THR A 84 5.99 3.35 11.22
CA THR A 84 4.68 2.90 10.73
C THR A 84 4.67 2.70 9.23
N LEU A 85 4.24 1.54 8.76
CA LEU A 85 3.94 1.26 7.36
C LEU A 85 2.43 1.38 7.15
N LEU A 86 1.99 2.28 6.28
CA LEU A 86 0.60 2.44 5.88
C LEU A 86 0.42 1.90 4.46
N LEU A 87 -0.54 0.99 4.27
CA LEU A 87 -0.94 0.47 2.97
C LEU A 87 -2.42 0.76 2.75
N SER A 88 -2.78 1.17 1.54
CA SER A 88 -4.19 1.35 1.17
C SER A 88 -4.51 0.77 -0.19
N SER A 89 -5.53 -0.08 -0.26
CA SER A 89 -6.10 -0.56 -1.52
C SER A 89 -7.54 -1.07 -1.33
N GLU A 90 -8.45 -0.71 -2.23
CA GLU A 90 -9.78 -1.34 -2.29
C GLU A 90 -9.69 -2.82 -2.68
N PHE A 91 -8.62 -3.18 -3.40
CA PHE A 91 -8.41 -4.52 -3.92
C PHE A 91 -7.96 -5.53 -2.87
N PHE A 92 -7.69 -5.08 -1.63
CA PHE A 92 -7.45 -5.95 -0.48
C PHE A 92 -8.72 -6.69 -0.01
N LEU A 93 -9.92 -6.23 -0.39
CA LEU A 93 -11.18 -6.96 -0.14
C LEU A 93 -11.36 -8.17 -1.06
N LYS A 94 -10.77 -8.15 -2.26
CA LYS A 94 -10.97 -9.23 -3.23
C LYS A 94 -10.14 -10.44 -2.80
N LYS A 95 -10.81 -11.59 -2.71
CA LYS A 95 -10.19 -12.87 -2.38
C LYS A 95 -8.98 -13.10 -3.30
N SER A 96 -7.83 -13.27 -2.68
CA SER A 96 -6.61 -13.71 -3.35
C SER A 96 -6.70 -15.22 -3.48
N VAL A 97 -6.33 -15.76 -4.64
CA VAL A 97 -6.32 -17.22 -4.84
C VAL A 97 -5.17 -17.77 -4.01
N LYS A 98 -5.43 -18.85 -3.27
CA LYS A 98 -4.49 -19.48 -2.33
C LYS A 98 -3.17 -19.84 -2.99
#